data_AF-D6EBU8-F1
#
_entry.id   AF-D6EBU8-F1
#
_cell.length_a   1.000
_cell.length_b   1.000
_cell.length_c   1.000
_cell.angle_alpha   90.00
_cell.angle_beta   90.00
_cell.angle_gamma   90.00
#
_symmetry.space_group_name_H-M   'P 1'
#
loop_
_entity.id
_entity.type
_entity.pdbx_description
1 polymer ?
#
loop_
_entity_poly.entity_id
_entity_poly.type
_entity_poly.pdbx_seq_one_letter_code
_entity_poly.pdbx_strand_id
1 'polypeptide(L)'
;MRVQVKYRSGRLDVFDTDSYTPAQPFGDGCMLADYEVRFDRLEKGLWLQAHFYDADPRFKEDLDDGVVPVGRRSMGWRFLLAEEAELKEVEQVLVDGDRMLVRMGEGLVDVMRLDGASALLLSDGGGPSLASKLQGVVEALKAADPTMDDEAAAALAGSNWESLAWARELQPLRQIEVEGEEEGWMDHEDD
;
A
#
# COMPACT_ATOMS: atom_id res chain seq x y z
N MET A 1 -12.57 -12.90 1.97
CA MET A 1 -11.98 -11.67 2.59
C MET A 1 -12.64 -11.43 3.94
N ARG A 2 -11.87 -11.02 4.95
CA ARG A 2 -12.37 -10.71 6.30
C ARG A 2 -11.85 -9.35 6.77
N VAL A 3 -12.76 -8.42 7.06
CA VAL A 3 -12.44 -7.12 7.67
C VAL A 3 -12.79 -7.15 9.15
N GLN A 4 -11.89 -6.68 10.00
CA GLN A 4 -12.13 -6.56 11.44
C GLN A 4 -11.94 -5.12 11.87
N VAL A 5 -12.90 -4.57 12.60
CA VAL A 5 -12.82 -3.23 13.19
C VAL A 5 -12.78 -3.39 14.70
N LYS A 6 -11.64 -3.01 15.30
CA LYS A 6 -11.42 -3.03 16.74
C LYS A 6 -11.63 -1.63 17.29
N TYR A 7 -12.41 -1.50 18.35
CA TYR A 7 -12.66 -0.22 19.02
C TYR A 7 -11.99 -0.18 20.40
N ARG A 8 -11.63 1.02 20.85
CA ARG A 8 -11.05 1.29 22.18
C ARG A 8 -11.91 0.74 23.33
N SER A 9 -13.22 0.64 23.13
CA SER A 9 -14.17 0.07 24.08
C SER A 9 -14.06 -1.44 24.26
N GLY A 10 -13.27 -2.12 23.43
CA GLY A 10 -13.21 -3.58 23.35
C GLY A 10 -14.26 -4.19 22.42
N ARG A 11 -15.15 -3.39 21.80
CA ARG A 11 -16.02 -3.86 20.71
C ARG A 11 -15.15 -4.35 19.55
N LEU A 12 -15.55 -5.46 18.95
CA LEU A 12 -14.95 -6.03 17.75
C LEU A 12 -16.05 -6.35 16.76
N ASP A 13 -16.01 -5.68 15.62
CA ASP A 13 -16.87 -6.01 14.48
C ASP A 13 -16.07 -6.87 13.50
N VAL A 14 -16.67 -7.96 13.02
CA VAL A 14 -16.07 -8.86 12.03
C VAL A 14 -17.01 -8.99 10.84
N PHE A 15 -16.52 -8.57 9.68
CA PHE A 15 -17.20 -8.66 8.40
C PHE A 15 -16.50 -9.72 7.57
N ASP A 16 -17.20 -10.83 7.31
CA ASP A 16 -16.65 -11.98 6.61
C ASP A 16 -17.45 -12.20 5.32
N THR A 17 -16.77 -12.19 4.17
CA THR A 17 -17.42 -12.34 2.87
C THR A 17 -17.76 -13.77 2.51
N ASP A 18 -17.39 -14.75 3.33
CA ASP A 18 -17.40 -16.18 2.95
C ASP A 18 -18.28 -17.01 3.91
N SER A 19 -18.32 -16.67 5.20
CA SER A 19 -18.89 -17.57 6.23
C SER A 19 -20.43 -17.56 6.31
N TYR A 20 -21.10 -16.53 5.76
CA TYR A 20 -22.57 -16.37 5.82
C TYR A 20 -23.17 -15.67 4.59
N THR A 21 -22.46 -15.71 3.47
CA THR A 21 -22.91 -15.12 2.19
C THR A 21 -23.33 -16.23 1.23
N PRO A 22 -24.25 -15.97 0.29
CA PRO A 22 -24.49 -16.88 -0.81
C PRO A 22 -23.18 -17.16 -1.56
N ALA A 23 -22.94 -18.41 -1.98
CA ALA A 23 -21.72 -18.78 -2.71
C ALA A 23 -21.57 -18.03 -4.06
N GLN A 24 -22.68 -17.56 -4.63
CA GLN A 24 -22.73 -16.72 -5.83
C GLN A 24 -23.65 -15.51 -5.58
N PRO A 25 -23.19 -14.52 -4.80
CA PRO A 25 -24.04 -13.39 -4.40
C PRO A 25 -24.35 -12.43 -5.55
N PHE A 26 -23.65 -12.57 -6.68
CA PHE A 26 -23.80 -11.75 -7.89
C PHE A 26 -24.39 -12.52 -9.08
N GLY A 27 -24.88 -13.76 -8.86
CA GLY A 27 -25.49 -14.60 -9.89
C GLY A 27 -24.51 -15.34 -10.80
N ASP A 28 -25.07 -16.16 -11.69
CA ASP A 28 -24.35 -17.19 -12.46
C ASP A 28 -23.30 -16.66 -13.46
N GLY A 29 -23.39 -15.38 -13.85
CA GLY A 29 -22.45 -14.73 -14.78
C GLY A 29 -21.23 -14.09 -14.10
N CYS A 30 -21.19 -14.06 -12.77
CA CYS A 30 -20.09 -13.48 -12.01
C CYS A 30 -18.87 -14.42 -11.99
N MET A 31 -17.79 -14.01 -12.66
CA MET A 31 -16.55 -14.79 -12.70
C MET A 31 -15.48 -14.29 -11.73
N LEU A 32 -15.60 -13.04 -11.26
CA LEU A 32 -14.67 -12.43 -10.31
C LEU A 32 -15.41 -11.41 -9.45
N ALA A 33 -15.17 -11.45 -8.14
CA ALA A 33 -15.59 -10.41 -7.20
C ALA A 33 -14.43 -9.45 -6.91
N ASP A 34 -14.75 -8.17 -6.77
CA ASP A 34 -13.82 -7.09 -6.48
C ASP A 34 -14.28 -6.38 -5.22
N TYR A 35 -13.43 -6.39 -4.18
CA TYR A 35 -13.72 -5.83 -2.87
C TYR A 35 -12.78 -4.65 -2.59
N GLU A 36 -13.37 -3.47 -2.37
CA GLU A 36 -12.64 -2.25 -2.07
C GLU A 36 -12.94 -1.78 -0.65
N VAL A 37 -11.98 -1.88 0.26
CA VAL A 37 -12.07 -1.21 1.57
C VAL A 37 -11.57 0.23 1.41
N ARG A 38 -12.43 1.22 1.65
CA ARG A 38 -12.19 2.63 1.31
C ARG A 38 -11.60 3.40 2.49
N PHE A 39 -10.27 3.44 2.57
CA PHE A 39 -9.53 4.25 3.54
C PHE A 39 -9.35 5.71 3.09
N ASP A 40 -9.65 6.02 1.83
CA ASP A 40 -9.50 7.36 1.24
C ASP A 40 -10.67 8.32 1.56
N ARG A 41 -11.70 7.85 2.29
CA ARG A 41 -12.95 8.60 2.55
C ARG A 41 -13.44 8.50 3.99
N LEU A 42 -12.51 8.43 4.94
CA LEU A 42 -12.83 8.27 6.36
C LEU A 42 -13.70 9.41 6.91
N GLU A 43 -13.68 10.59 6.29
CA GLU A 43 -14.58 11.70 6.64
C GLU A 43 -16.06 11.40 6.40
N LYS A 44 -16.40 10.27 5.77
CA LYS A 44 -17.78 9.80 5.56
C LYS A 44 -18.05 8.43 6.18
N GLY A 45 -17.15 7.96 7.05
CA GLY A 45 -17.16 6.59 7.60
C GLY A 45 -16.27 5.61 6.83
N LEU A 46 -16.14 4.40 7.36
CA LEU A 46 -15.41 3.30 6.74
C LEU A 46 -16.35 2.46 5.88
N TRP A 47 -16.03 2.31 4.60
CA TRP A 47 -16.89 1.63 3.64
C TRP A 47 -16.19 0.43 3.00
N LEU A 48 -16.95 -0.64 2.77
CA LEU A 48 -16.62 -1.71 1.84
C LEU A 48 -17.47 -1.56 0.58
N GLN A 49 -16.84 -1.56 -0.59
CA GLN A 49 -17.54 -1.66 -1.87
C GLN A 49 -17.32 -3.06 -2.44
N ALA A 50 -18.38 -3.68 -2.92
CA ALA A 50 -18.31 -4.97 -3.58
C ALA A 50 -18.83 -4.84 -5.01
N HIS A 51 -17.98 -5.13 -5.96
CA HIS A 51 -18.25 -5.15 -7.40
C HIS A 51 -18.04 -6.55 -7.93
N PHE A 52 -18.45 -6.78 -9.17
CA PHE A 52 -18.27 -8.07 -9.82
C PHE A 52 -17.97 -7.90 -11.30
N TYR A 53 -17.39 -8.91 -11.91
CA TYR A 53 -17.13 -8.95 -13.34
C TYR A 53 -18.08 -9.95 -14.00
N ASP A 54 -18.87 -9.41 -14.92
CA ASP A 54 -19.79 -10.18 -15.74
C ASP A 54 -19.05 -10.71 -16.98
N ALA A 55 -19.22 -12.00 -17.25
CA ALA A 55 -18.70 -12.69 -18.43
C ALA A 55 -19.84 -13.18 -19.33
N ASP A 56 -20.85 -12.33 -19.53
CA ASP A 56 -21.99 -12.61 -20.40
C ASP A 56 -21.54 -13.15 -21.78
N PRO A 57 -22.07 -14.30 -22.24
CA PRO A 57 -21.76 -14.88 -23.54
C PRO A 57 -21.96 -13.90 -24.71
N ARG A 58 -22.88 -12.93 -24.57
CA ARG A 58 -23.13 -11.88 -25.57
C ARG A 58 -21.90 -11.02 -25.84
N PHE A 59 -20.96 -10.93 -24.91
CA PHE A 59 -19.70 -10.20 -25.11
C PHE A 59 -18.77 -10.88 -26.15
N LYS A 60 -19.14 -12.06 -26.64
CA LYS A 60 -18.38 -12.82 -27.65
C LYS A 60 -18.99 -12.77 -29.06
N GLU A 61 -20.23 -12.28 -29.20
CA GLU A 61 -21.03 -12.46 -30.43
C GLU A 61 -20.40 -11.81 -31.68
N ASP A 62 -19.57 -10.77 -31.51
CA ASP A 62 -18.96 -10.00 -32.60
C ASP A 62 -17.41 -9.95 -32.55
N LEU A 63 -16.76 -10.91 -31.88
CA LEU A 63 -15.29 -10.93 -31.77
C LEU A 63 -14.64 -11.75 -32.89
N ASP A 64 -13.55 -11.21 -33.45
CA ASP A 64 -12.69 -11.92 -34.40
C ASP A 64 -12.00 -13.14 -33.77
N ASP A 65 -11.65 -14.12 -34.60
CA ASP A 65 -10.91 -15.31 -34.18
C ASP A 65 -9.56 -14.93 -33.53
N GLY A 66 -9.32 -15.48 -32.33
CA GLY A 66 -8.10 -15.23 -31.55
C GLY A 66 -8.16 -14.03 -30.62
N VAL A 67 -9.25 -13.25 -30.62
CA VAL A 67 -9.46 -12.19 -29.64
C VAL A 67 -9.97 -12.79 -28.33
N VAL A 68 -9.28 -12.47 -27.23
CA VAL A 68 -9.71 -12.87 -25.88
C VAL A 68 -10.88 -11.97 -25.43
N PRO A 69 -12.07 -12.51 -25.15
CA PRO A 69 -13.20 -11.71 -24.71
C PRO A 69 -12.94 -11.03 -23.37
N VAL A 70 -13.45 -9.81 -23.20
CA VAL A 70 -13.24 -9.00 -22.00
C VAL A 70 -14.46 -9.11 -21.08
N GLY A 71 -14.26 -9.65 -19.88
CA GLY A 71 -15.23 -9.55 -18.78
C GLY A 71 -15.37 -8.10 -18.31
N ARG A 72 -16.60 -7.65 -18.06
CA ARG A 72 -16.88 -6.24 -17.76
C ARG A 72 -17.20 -6.05 -16.28
N ARG A 73 -16.62 -5.02 -15.66
CA ARG A 73 -16.93 -4.65 -14.28
C ARG A 73 -18.35 -4.09 -14.19
N SER A 74 -19.15 -4.68 -13.32
CA SER A 74 -20.48 -4.22 -12.92
C SER A 74 -20.42 -3.62 -11.52
N MET A 75 -21.08 -2.47 -11.36
CA MET A 75 -21.12 -1.79 -10.07
C MET A 75 -22.09 -2.52 -9.13
N GLY A 76 -21.59 -2.98 -7.98
CA GLY A 76 -22.42 -3.59 -6.95
C GLY A 76 -22.77 -2.61 -5.84
N TRP A 77 -22.58 -3.03 -4.60
CA TRP A 77 -23.08 -2.34 -3.41
C TRP A 77 -21.97 -1.71 -2.58
N ARG A 78 -22.35 -0.73 -1.76
CA ARG A 78 -21.51 -0.16 -0.71
C ARG A 78 -22.11 -0.51 0.65
N PHE A 79 -21.26 -1.02 1.54
CA PHE A 79 -21.61 -1.42 2.89
C PHE A 79 -20.85 -0.51 3.86
N LEU A 80 -21.60 0.14 4.75
CA LEU A 80 -21.01 0.93 5.82
C LEU A 80 -20.53 -0.02 6.91
N LEU A 81 -19.23 0.01 7.19
CA LEU A 81 -18.62 -0.83 8.22
C LEU A 81 -18.55 -0.10 9.57
N ALA A 82 -18.30 1.21 9.54
CA ALA A 82 -18.31 2.07 10.72
C ALA A 82 -18.70 3.50 10.31
N GLU A 83 -19.59 4.13 11.07
CA GLU A 83 -19.97 5.52 10.86
C GLU A 83 -18.80 6.47 11.16
N GLU A 84 -18.80 7.66 10.56
CA GLU A 84 -17.82 8.72 10.84
C GLU A 84 -17.67 8.97 12.35
N ALA A 85 -18.79 9.03 13.07
CA ALA A 85 -18.82 9.26 14.51
C ALA A 85 -18.20 8.11 15.32
N GLU A 86 -18.17 6.90 14.78
CA GLU A 86 -17.54 5.73 15.42
C GLU A 86 -16.04 5.67 15.17
N LEU A 87 -15.54 6.29 14.09
CA LEU A 87 -14.13 6.24 13.73
C LEU A 87 -13.21 6.82 14.80
N LYS A 88 -13.69 7.76 15.62
CA LYS A 88 -12.94 8.29 16.78
C LYS A 88 -12.64 7.23 17.84
N GLU A 89 -13.45 6.17 17.90
CA GLU A 89 -13.28 5.05 18.83
C GLU A 89 -12.59 3.85 18.18
N VAL A 90 -12.42 3.83 16.86
CA VAL A 90 -11.70 2.75 16.17
C VAL A 90 -10.24 2.79 16.58
N GLU A 91 -9.72 1.69 17.10
CA GLU A 91 -8.32 1.52 17.47
C GLU A 91 -7.51 0.91 16.32
N GLN A 92 -8.10 -0.04 15.60
CA GLN A 92 -7.41 -0.74 14.51
C GLN A 92 -8.43 -1.28 13.49
N VAL A 93 -8.04 -1.25 12.21
CA VAL A 93 -8.71 -2.03 11.15
C VAL A 93 -7.74 -3.05 10.59
N LEU A 94 -8.20 -4.30 10.51
CA LEU A 94 -7.49 -5.42 9.89
C LEU A 94 -8.24 -5.88 8.65
N VAL A 95 -7.51 -6.22 7.59
CA VAL A 95 -8.06 -6.89 6.40
C VAL A 95 -7.25 -8.16 6.20
N ASP A 96 -7.91 -9.31 6.24
CA ASP A 96 -7.31 -10.65 6.14
C ASP A 96 -6.17 -10.92 7.15
N GLY A 97 -6.17 -10.18 8.26
CA GLY A 97 -5.15 -10.29 9.32
C GLY A 97 -4.06 -9.22 9.25
N ASP A 98 -3.93 -8.52 8.13
CA ASP A 98 -2.99 -7.43 7.97
C ASP A 98 -3.57 -6.11 8.48
N ARG A 99 -2.74 -5.33 9.17
CA ARG A 99 -3.14 -4.06 9.77
C ARG A 99 -3.16 -2.98 8.69
N MET A 100 -4.35 -2.44 8.42
CA MET A 100 -4.54 -1.39 7.40
C MET A 100 -4.65 -0.01 8.02
N LEU A 101 -5.41 0.11 9.12
CA LEU A 101 -5.47 1.33 9.92
C LEU A 101 -5.06 1.04 11.35
N VAL A 102 -4.34 1.99 11.94
CA VAL A 102 -4.01 1.96 13.37
C VAL A 102 -4.15 3.34 13.96
N ARG A 103 -4.65 3.40 15.18
CA ARG A 103 -4.71 4.64 15.93
C ARG A 103 -3.34 5.02 16.47
N MET A 104 -2.95 6.27 16.22
CA MET A 104 -1.80 6.92 16.81
C MET A 104 -2.26 8.26 17.39
N GLY A 105 -2.35 8.34 18.71
CA GLY A 105 -3.00 9.46 19.39
C GLY A 105 -4.48 9.57 19.03
N GLU A 106 -4.91 10.74 18.58
CA GLU A 106 -6.30 10.98 18.13
C GLU A 106 -6.53 10.66 16.65
N GLY A 107 -5.48 10.41 15.88
CA GLY A 107 -5.56 10.11 14.45
C GLY A 107 -5.59 8.62 14.13
N LEU A 108 -6.22 8.28 13.01
CA LEU A 108 -6.04 6.99 12.33
C LEU A 108 -4.97 7.14 11.26
N VAL A 109 -4.00 6.24 11.26
CA VAL A 109 -2.90 6.18 10.31
C VAL A 109 -3.12 5.03 9.34
N ASP A 110 -3.06 5.34 8.05
CA ASP A 110 -2.99 4.36 6.96
C ASP A 110 -1.60 3.73 6.95
N VAL A 111 -1.54 2.47 7.41
CA VAL A 111 -0.29 1.74 7.60
C VAL A 111 0.34 1.40 6.25
N MET A 112 -0.45 1.05 5.23
CA MET A 112 0.09 0.75 3.90
C MET A 112 0.76 1.98 3.28
N ARG A 113 0.13 3.15 3.40
CA ARG A 113 0.72 4.41 2.91
C ARG A 113 1.96 4.80 3.71
N LEU A 114 1.93 4.63 5.03
CA LEU A 114 3.08 4.91 5.88
C LEU A 114 4.26 3.99 5.54
N ASP A 115 4.03 2.68 5.43
CA ASP A 115 5.06 1.69 5.11
C ASP A 115 5.64 1.93 3.72
N GLY A 116 4.80 2.26 2.73
CA GLY A 116 5.25 2.65 1.39
C GLY A 116 6.13 3.90 1.41
N ALA A 117 5.74 4.94 2.13
CA ALA A 117 6.55 6.15 2.27
C ALA A 117 7.86 5.87 3.04
N SER A 118 7.80 5.05 4.09
CA SER A 118 8.96 4.61 4.85
C SER A 118 9.97 3.88 3.97
N ALA A 119 9.53 2.90 3.17
CA ALA A 119 10.41 2.16 2.26
C ALA A 119 11.07 3.06 1.20
N LEU A 120 10.35 4.07 0.71
CA LEU A 120 10.88 5.02 -0.27
C LEU A 120 11.94 5.94 0.33
N LEU A 121 11.75 6.39 1.57
CA LEU A 121 12.48 7.52 2.15
C LEU A 121 13.49 7.11 3.23
N LEU A 122 13.23 6.03 3.95
CA LEU A 122 14.00 5.59 5.10
C LEU A 122 14.75 4.28 4.80
N SER A 123 15.81 4.03 5.57
CA SER A 123 16.52 2.75 5.59
C SER A 123 15.75 1.74 6.43
N ASP A 124 15.54 0.53 5.92
CA ASP A 124 14.83 -0.57 6.58
C ASP A 124 15.78 -1.58 7.25
N GLY A 125 16.73 -1.09 8.06
CA GLY A 125 17.62 -1.96 8.85
C GLY A 125 19.06 -2.01 8.33
N GLY A 126 19.59 -0.88 7.88
CA GLY A 126 21.01 -0.68 7.57
C GLY A 126 21.35 -0.62 6.08
N GLY A 127 20.36 -0.85 5.21
CA GLY A 127 20.49 -0.68 3.75
C GLY A 127 20.06 0.72 3.26
N PRO A 128 20.33 1.10 2.01
CA PRO A 128 19.79 2.32 1.43
C PRO A 128 18.26 2.24 1.29
N SER A 129 17.56 3.37 1.40
CA SER A 129 16.13 3.47 1.03
C SER A 129 15.90 3.07 -0.43
N LEU A 130 14.66 2.76 -0.83
CA LEU A 130 14.37 2.39 -2.23
C LEU A 130 14.76 3.50 -3.22
N ALA A 131 14.57 4.77 -2.87
CA ALA A 131 14.99 5.89 -3.71
C ALA A 131 16.52 5.95 -3.87
N SER A 132 17.27 5.67 -2.80
CA SER A 132 18.74 5.64 -2.83
C SER A 132 19.25 4.40 -3.59
N LYS A 133 18.56 3.27 -3.44
CA LYS A 133 18.87 2.01 -4.15
C LYS A 133 18.69 2.17 -5.66
N LEU A 134 17.60 2.81 -6.11
CA LEU A 134 17.37 3.10 -7.53
C LEU A 134 18.52 3.94 -8.12
N GLN A 135 18.91 5.01 -7.43
CA GLN A 135 20.03 5.86 -7.85
C GLN A 135 21.33 5.07 -7.96
N GLY A 136 21.68 4.30 -6.93
CA GLY A 136 22.91 3.49 -6.93
C GLY A 136 22.95 2.44 -8.03
N VAL A 137 21.82 1.78 -8.34
CA VAL A 137 21.73 0.82 -9.45
C VAL A 137 21.92 1.52 -10.80
N VAL A 138 21.26 2.67 -11.03
CA VAL A 138 21.40 3.44 -12.27
C VAL A 138 22.84 3.92 -12.46
N GLU A 139 23.48 4.43 -11.41
CA GLU A 139 24.88 4.83 -11.45
C GLU A 139 25.81 3.66 -11.78
N ALA A 140 25.58 2.48 -11.18
CA ALA A 140 26.36 1.28 -11.46
C ALA A 140 26.18 0.81 -12.92
N LEU A 141 24.97 0.87 -13.47
CA LEU A 141 24.70 0.52 -14.87
C LEU A 141 25.43 1.45 -15.84
N LYS A 142 25.42 2.76 -15.59
CA LYS A 142 26.14 3.75 -16.40
C LYS A 142 27.66 3.66 -16.25
N ALA A 143 28.15 3.24 -15.08
CA ALA A 143 29.56 2.95 -14.90
C ALA A 143 30.00 1.73 -15.73
N ALA A 144 29.12 0.73 -15.89
CA ALA A 144 29.38 -0.46 -16.70
C ALA A 144 29.29 -0.19 -18.21
N ASP A 145 28.37 0.68 -18.65
CA ASP A 145 28.24 1.15 -20.02
C ASP A 145 28.11 2.69 -20.06
N PRO A 146 29.24 3.41 -20.26
CA PRO A 146 29.23 4.87 -20.31
C PRO A 146 28.45 5.49 -21.48
N THR A 147 28.05 4.68 -22.47
CA THR A 147 27.22 5.16 -23.60
C THR A 147 25.72 5.11 -23.30
N MET A 148 25.33 4.44 -22.21
CA MET A 148 23.95 4.35 -21.75
C MET A 148 23.48 5.69 -21.18
N ASP A 149 22.34 6.18 -21.69
CA ASP A 149 21.68 7.35 -21.13
C ASP A 149 20.88 7.02 -19.85
N ASP A 150 20.42 8.06 -19.15
CA ASP A 150 19.69 7.90 -17.90
C ASP A 150 18.34 7.19 -18.06
N GLU A 151 17.67 7.35 -19.20
CA GLU A 151 16.34 6.77 -19.44
C GLU A 151 16.44 5.27 -19.68
N ALA A 152 17.42 4.83 -20.50
CA ALA A 152 17.73 3.43 -20.72
C ALA A 152 18.22 2.74 -19.44
N ALA A 153 19.08 3.41 -18.65
CA ALA A 153 19.54 2.89 -17.37
C ALA A 153 18.40 2.77 -16.34
N ALA A 154 17.50 3.75 -16.27
CA ALA A 154 16.31 3.70 -15.43
C ALA A 154 15.38 2.55 -15.82
N ALA A 155 15.11 2.40 -17.12
CA ALA A 155 14.29 1.30 -17.66
C ALA A 155 14.86 -0.07 -17.29
N LEU A 156 16.19 -0.24 -17.40
CA LEU A 156 16.86 -1.48 -17.03
C LEU A 156 16.84 -1.73 -15.51
N ALA A 157 16.85 -0.67 -14.70
CA ALA A 157 16.65 -0.73 -13.25
C ALA A 157 15.17 -0.96 -12.85
N GLY A 158 14.25 -1.06 -13.81
CA GLY A 158 12.81 -1.30 -13.56
C GLY A 158 12.01 -0.03 -13.26
N SER A 159 12.49 1.14 -13.68
CA SER A 159 11.89 2.45 -13.45
C SER A 159 11.72 3.23 -14.76
N ASN A 160 11.00 4.34 -14.73
CA ASN A 160 11.06 5.36 -15.79
C ASN A 160 11.96 6.54 -15.37
N TRP A 161 12.17 7.47 -16.30
CA TRP A 161 12.94 8.70 -16.06
C TRP A 161 12.32 9.55 -14.94
N GLU A 162 11.00 9.71 -14.91
CA GLU A 162 10.33 10.58 -13.93
C GLU A 162 10.53 10.09 -12.50
N SER A 163 10.46 8.78 -12.27
CA SER A 163 10.74 8.17 -10.96
C SER A 163 12.21 8.29 -10.56
N LEU A 164 13.14 8.19 -11.52
CA LEU A 164 14.57 8.44 -11.25
C LEU A 164 14.83 9.92 -10.91
N ALA A 165 14.23 10.84 -11.65
CA ALA A 165 14.35 12.28 -11.41
C ALA A 165 13.82 12.64 -10.02
N TRP A 166 12.64 12.15 -9.66
CA TRP A 166 12.08 12.30 -8.32
C TRP A 166 12.99 11.70 -7.22
N ALA A 167 13.57 10.52 -7.45
CA ALA A 167 14.49 9.91 -6.50
C ALA A 167 15.76 10.75 -6.29
N ARG A 168 16.28 11.38 -7.34
CA ARG A 168 17.45 12.30 -7.27
C ARG A 168 17.11 13.60 -6.54
N GLU A 169 15.92 14.15 -6.74
CA GLU A 169 15.43 15.34 -6.02
C GLU A 169 15.29 15.10 -4.51
N LEU A 170 15.10 13.85 -4.09
CA LEU A 170 14.98 13.47 -2.69
C LEU A 170 16.28 13.53 -1.87
N GLN A 171 17.48 13.71 -2.46
CA GLN A 171 18.74 13.77 -1.71
C GLN A 171 18.79 14.96 -0.72
N PRO A 172 19.21 14.79 0.56
CA PRO A 172 18.38 14.35 1.69
C PRO A 172 18.24 15.38 2.83
N LEU A 173 17.17 15.26 3.63
CA LEU A 173 17.27 15.41 5.08
C LEU A 173 18.34 14.42 5.55
N ARG A 174 19.60 14.85 5.60
CA ARG A 174 20.72 14.02 6.07
C ARG A 174 20.37 13.42 7.42
N GLN A 175 20.89 12.21 7.65
CA GLN A 175 21.14 11.69 8.98
C GLN A 175 21.56 12.86 9.88
N ILE A 176 20.77 13.14 10.92
CA ILE A 176 21.34 13.84 12.06
C ILE A 176 22.44 12.87 12.52
N GLU A 177 23.68 13.22 12.22
CA GLU A 177 24.82 12.67 12.94
C GLU A 177 24.50 12.98 14.40
N VAL A 178 24.07 11.97 15.15
CA VAL A 178 24.23 12.01 16.59
C VAL A 178 25.74 11.96 16.74
N GLU A 179 26.36 13.15 16.84
CA GLU A 179 27.72 13.26 17.33
C GLU A 179 27.74 12.46 18.63
N GLY A 180 28.44 11.32 18.61
CA GLY A 180 28.70 10.58 19.81
C GLY A 180 29.56 11.46 20.69
N GLU A 181 28.93 12.14 21.65
CA GLU A 181 29.61 12.66 22.83
C GLU A 181 30.05 11.45 23.68
N GLU A 182 31.00 10.66 23.16
CA GLU A 182 31.86 9.79 23.96
C GLU A 182 33.22 10.49 24.11
N GLU A 183 33.25 11.64 24.78
CA GLU A 183 34.49 12.13 25.38
C GLU A 183 34.24 12.57 26.83
N GLY A 184 34.89 11.87 27.76
CA GLY A 184 35.24 12.47 29.05
C GLY A 184 34.57 11.92 30.31
N TRP A 185 34.45 10.61 30.49
CA TRP A 185 34.24 10.03 31.83
C TRP A 185 35.03 8.73 32.03
N MET A 186 36.35 8.79 31.96
CA MET A 186 37.23 7.87 32.69
C MET A 186 38.67 8.36 32.56
N ASP A 187 39.06 9.25 33.46
CA ASP A 187 40.45 9.40 33.89
C ASP A 187 40.40 10.00 35.30
N HIS A 188 40.37 9.13 36.31
CA HIS A 188 40.97 9.36 37.63
C HIS A 188 40.81 8.10 38.49
N GLU A 189 41.59 7.06 38.21
CA GLU A 189 42.21 6.24 39.25
C GLU A 189 43.61 5.88 38.75
N ASP A 190 44.62 6.54 39.32
CA ASP A 190 45.92 5.96 39.74
C ASP A 190 46.98 7.07 39.88
N ASP A 191 47.17 7.53 41.12
CA ASP A 191 48.47 7.65 41.82
C ASP A 191 48.26 8.07 43.28
#